data_AF-W7SZ77-F1
#
_entry.id   AF-W7SZ77-F1
#
_cell.length_a   1.000
_cell.length_b   1.000
_cell.length_c   1.000
_cell.angle_alpha   90.00
_cell.angle_beta   90.00
_cell.angle_gamma   90.00
#
_symmetry.space_group_name_H-M   'P 1'
#
loop_
_entity.id
_entity.type
_entity.pdbx_description
1 polymer ?
#
loop_
_entity_poly.entity_id
_entity_poly.type
_entity_poly.pdbx_seq_one_letter_code
_entity_poly.pdbx_strand_id
1 'polypeptide(L)'
;MVDRVDALIEHATGIFNAPNSVVDRDKYAALMSDMAERGWQGPPLLVDGENAFTGSHRIAAVSDLWNRERITVEIPYVQVADLCAEFDIDFDALVEDWVAGSGDMLDLSDRLTELLPAEVVAYLGMDLH
;
A
#
# COMPACT_ATOMS: atom_id res chain seq x y z
N MET A 1 -16.14 -4.11 8.99
CA MET A 1 -15.96 -2.98 8.06
C MET A 1 -14.90 -3.28 7.02
N VAL A 2 -14.02 -4.26 7.25
CA VAL A 2 -13.07 -4.80 6.24
C VAL A 2 -13.75 -5.25 4.94
N ASP A 3 -14.95 -5.86 4.99
CA ASP A 3 -15.70 -6.23 3.78
C ASP A 3 -15.97 -5.05 2.81
N ARG A 4 -16.02 -3.82 3.34
CA ARG A 4 -16.18 -2.61 2.53
C ARG A 4 -14.89 -2.31 1.74
N VAL A 5 -13.74 -2.56 2.35
CA VAL A 5 -12.42 -2.42 1.71
C VAL A 5 -12.22 -3.51 0.66
N ASP A 6 -12.66 -4.74 0.94
CA ASP A 6 -12.55 -5.85 -0.01
C ASP A 6 -13.27 -5.58 -1.33
N ALA A 7 -14.39 -4.85 -1.28
CA ALA A 7 -15.12 -4.42 -2.46
C ALA A 7 -14.36 -3.41 -3.34
N LEU A 8 -13.32 -2.76 -2.79
CA LEU A 8 -12.47 -1.78 -3.46
C LEU A 8 -11.15 -2.39 -3.98
N ILE A 9 -10.89 -3.67 -3.71
CA ILE A 9 -9.62 -4.28 -4.10
C ILE A 9 -9.59 -4.49 -5.62
N GLU A 10 -8.64 -3.82 -6.25
CA GLU A 10 -8.25 -4.02 -7.62
C GLU A 10 -6.96 -4.84 -7.70
N HIS A 11 -6.64 -5.33 -8.91
CA HIS A 11 -5.47 -6.17 -9.13
C HIS A 11 -4.67 -5.67 -10.32
N ALA A 12 -3.34 -5.60 -10.19
CA ALA A 12 -2.42 -5.22 -11.26
C ALA A 12 -1.17 -6.10 -11.29
N THR A 13 -0.54 -6.19 -12.46
CA THR A 13 0.77 -6.84 -12.64
C THR A 13 1.90 -5.82 -12.86
N GLY A 14 1.67 -4.56 -12.45
CA GLY A 14 2.57 -3.44 -12.65
C GLY A 14 3.56 -3.22 -11.51
N ILE A 15 4.47 -2.26 -11.69
CA ILE A 15 5.41 -1.81 -10.65
C ILE A 15 4.83 -0.56 -9.99
N PHE A 16 4.63 -0.60 -8.68
CA PHE A 16 4.29 0.57 -7.88
C PHE A 16 5.56 1.23 -7.34
N ASN A 17 5.51 2.55 -7.09
CA ASN A 17 6.57 3.28 -6.41
C ASN A 17 6.45 3.03 -4.90
N ALA A 18 7.47 2.40 -4.32
CA ALA A 18 7.50 2.14 -2.88
C ALA A 18 7.67 3.44 -2.07
N PRO A 19 7.00 3.58 -0.91
CA PRO A 19 7.10 4.78 -0.08
C PRO A 19 8.49 4.91 0.58
N ASN A 20 9.16 3.78 0.81
CA ASN A 20 10.43 3.71 1.53
C ASN A 20 11.35 2.63 0.96
N SER A 21 12.65 2.77 1.21
CA SER A 21 13.63 1.73 0.89
C SER A 21 13.48 0.47 1.78
N VAL A 22 13.95 -0.68 1.30
CA VAL A 22 13.93 -1.94 2.07
C VAL A 22 14.92 -1.86 3.24
N VAL A 23 14.40 -1.84 4.46
CA VAL A 23 15.22 -1.78 5.69
C VAL A 23 15.55 -3.17 6.24
N ASP A 24 14.66 -4.14 6.04
CA ASP A 24 14.79 -5.50 6.57
C ASP A 24 14.98 -6.49 5.42
N ARG A 25 16.22 -6.96 5.26
CA ARG A 25 16.62 -7.86 4.17
C ARG A 25 16.13 -9.29 4.37
N ASP A 26 16.02 -9.75 5.62
CA ASP A 26 15.59 -11.12 5.91
C ASP A 26 14.09 -11.26 5.63
N LYS A 27 13.29 -10.27 6.07
CA LYS A 27 11.87 -10.18 5.71
C LYS A 27 11.66 -10.10 4.21
N TYR A 28 12.46 -9.29 3.52
CA TYR A 28 12.40 -9.18 2.05
C TYR A 28 12.74 -10.51 1.36
N ALA A 29 13.78 -11.22 1.80
CA ALA A 29 14.17 -12.50 1.20
C ALA A 29 13.08 -13.58 1.41
N ALA A 30 12.48 -13.63 2.59
CA ALA A 30 11.34 -14.51 2.87
C ALA A 30 10.14 -14.19 1.95
N LEU A 31 9.77 -12.90 1.84
CA LEU A 31 8.69 -12.46 0.95
C LEU A 31 8.94 -12.83 -0.51
N MET A 32 10.18 -12.66 -0.99
CA MET A 32 10.53 -13.01 -2.36
C MET A 32 10.35 -14.50 -2.63
N SER A 33 10.80 -15.36 -1.71
CA SER A 33 10.62 -16.81 -1.81
C SER A 33 9.14 -17.20 -1.80
N ASP A 34 8.38 -16.68 -0.83
CA ASP A 34 6.95 -17.02 -0.70
C ASP A 34 6.14 -16.53 -1.91
N MET A 35 6.43 -15.33 -2.41
CA MET A 35 5.74 -14.75 -3.56
C MET A 35 6.05 -15.45 -4.88
N ALA A 36 7.26 -15.98 -5.05
CA ALA A 36 7.61 -16.79 -6.21
C ALA A 36 6.75 -18.05 -6.31
N GLU A 37 6.43 -18.67 -5.17
CA GLU A 37 5.67 -19.92 -5.11
C GLU A 37 4.15 -19.71 -5.05
N ARG A 38 3.70 -18.68 -4.36
CA ARG A 38 2.29 -18.54 -3.93
C ARG A 38 1.64 -17.24 -4.38
N GLY A 39 2.34 -16.40 -5.14
CA GLY A 39 1.85 -15.06 -5.48
C GLY A 39 1.81 -14.13 -4.27
N TRP A 40 1.06 -13.04 -4.36
CA TRP A 40 1.08 -11.98 -3.36
C TRP A 40 0.87 -12.48 -1.91
N GLN A 41 1.67 -11.95 -0.99
CA GLN A 41 1.59 -12.26 0.44
C GLN A 41 1.33 -10.99 1.27
N GLY A 42 0.28 -11.06 2.08
CA GLY A 42 -0.12 -10.01 3.02
C GLY A 42 -1.23 -9.09 2.51
N PRO A 43 -1.52 -7.99 3.24
CA PRO A 43 -2.51 -6.98 2.87
C PRO A 43 -2.44 -6.45 1.43
N PRO A 44 -3.54 -5.95 0.85
CA PRO A 44 -3.47 -5.13 -0.36
C PRO A 44 -2.59 -3.89 -0.13
N LEU A 45 -2.05 -3.33 -1.22
CA LEU A 45 -1.40 -2.03 -1.19
C LEU A 45 -2.43 -0.91 -1.08
N LEU A 46 -2.13 0.12 -0.29
CA LEU A 46 -2.83 1.40 -0.39
C LEU A 46 -2.01 2.31 -1.32
N VAL A 47 -2.64 2.87 -2.35
CA VAL A 47 -1.93 3.64 -3.39
C VAL A 47 -2.66 4.93 -3.75
N ASP A 48 -1.91 5.94 -4.19
CA ASP A 48 -2.40 7.09 -4.97
C ASP A 48 -1.79 7.01 -6.37
N GLY A 49 -2.60 6.56 -7.33
CA GLY A 49 -2.12 6.22 -8.67
C GLY A 49 -1.09 5.09 -8.61
N GLU A 50 0.17 5.41 -8.93
CA GLU A 50 1.29 4.46 -8.87
C GLU A 50 2.12 4.56 -7.58
N ASN A 51 1.83 5.53 -6.70
CA ASN A 51 2.60 5.75 -5.49
C ASN A 51 1.96 5.01 -4.30
N ALA A 52 2.68 4.06 -3.72
CA ALA A 52 2.17 3.30 -2.59
C ALA A 52 2.42 4.01 -1.26
N PHE A 53 1.43 3.96 -0.36
CA PHE A 53 1.54 4.33 1.05
C PHE A 53 2.08 3.17 1.90
N THR A 54 1.84 1.92 1.48
CA THR A 54 2.24 0.74 2.24
C THR A 54 3.05 -0.26 1.41
N GLY A 55 3.66 -1.23 2.07
CA GLY A 55 4.17 -2.44 1.39
C GLY A 55 5.53 -2.34 0.68
N SER A 56 6.43 -1.44 1.08
CA SER A 56 7.77 -1.29 0.45
C SER A 56 8.51 -2.61 0.19
N HIS A 57 8.61 -3.50 1.18
CA HIS A 57 9.30 -4.79 1.02
C HIS A 57 8.64 -5.70 -0.02
N ARG A 58 7.31 -5.64 -0.12
CA ARG A 58 6.53 -6.45 -1.05
C ARG A 58 6.66 -5.96 -2.48
N ILE A 59 6.60 -4.64 -2.67
CA ILE A 59 6.86 -4.00 -3.96
C ILE A 59 8.28 -4.34 -4.43
N ALA A 60 9.28 -4.23 -3.55
CA ALA A 60 10.65 -4.60 -3.89
C ALA A 60 10.78 -6.09 -4.27
N ALA A 61 10.13 -7.00 -3.52
CA ALA A 61 10.14 -8.43 -3.82
C ALA A 61 9.52 -8.74 -5.19
N VAL A 62 8.35 -8.19 -5.50
CA VAL A 62 7.69 -8.38 -6.80
C VAL A 62 8.53 -7.79 -7.94
N SER A 63 9.12 -6.61 -7.74
CA SER A 63 10.00 -5.97 -8.73
C SER A 63 11.22 -6.85 -9.05
N ASP A 64 11.86 -7.44 -8.03
CA ASP A 64 12.99 -8.34 -8.27
C ASP A 64 12.58 -9.68 -8.89
N LEU A 65 11.43 -10.25 -8.51
CA LEU A 65 10.88 -11.45 -9.16
C LEU A 65 10.63 -11.23 -10.66
N TRP A 66 10.08 -10.07 -11.01
CA TRP A 66 9.91 -9.69 -12.40
C TRP A 66 11.25 -9.50 -13.12
N ASN A 67 12.14 -8.69 -12.55
CA ASN A 67 13.38 -8.29 -13.23
C ASN A 67 14.38 -9.45 -13.37
N ARG A 68 14.47 -10.33 -12.37
CA ARG A 68 15.47 -11.40 -12.32
C ARG A 68 14.94 -12.73 -12.82
N GLU A 69 13.71 -13.07 -12.46
CA GLU A 69 13.14 -14.40 -12.67
C GLU A 69 12.01 -14.41 -13.70
N ARG A 70 11.56 -13.23 -14.16
CA ARG A 70 10.42 -13.06 -15.10
C ARG A 70 9.12 -13.65 -14.55
N ILE A 71 9.00 -13.71 -13.23
CA ILE A 71 7.78 -14.15 -12.55
C ILE A 71 6.86 -12.93 -12.45
N THR A 72 5.64 -13.08 -12.94
CA THR A 72 4.58 -12.07 -12.78
C THR A 72 3.79 -12.39 -11.53
N VAL A 73 3.64 -11.40 -10.64
CA VAL A 73 2.80 -11.51 -9.44
C VAL A 73 1.66 -10.50 -9.60
N GLU A 74 0.44 -10.97 -9.39
CA GLU A 74 -0.74 -10.11 -9.32
C GLU A 74 -0.77 -9.43 -7.95
N ILE A 75 -0.82 -8.10 -7.94
CA ILE A 75 -0.74 -7.26 -6.76
C ILE A 75 -2.13 -6.72 -6.45
N PRO A 76 -2.75 -7.09 -5.31
CA PRO A 76 -3.98 -6.48 -4.86
C PRO A 76 -3.69 -5.08 -4.30
N TYR A 77 -4.49 -4.09 -4.69
CA TYR A 77 -4.37 -2.72 -4.23
C TYR A 77 -5.72 -2.04 -4.07
N VAL A 78 -5.74 -0.94 -3.33
CA VAL A 78 -6.88 -0.05 -3.11
C VAL A 78 -6.40 1.38 -3.39
N GLN A 79 -7.14 2.12 -4.21
CA GLN A 79 -6.89 3.55 -4.40
C GLN A 79 -7.33 4.32 -3.14
N VAL A 80 -6.46 5.20 -2.64
CA VAL A 80 -6.73 5.97 -1.43
C VAL A 80 -7.94 6.89 -1.60
N ALA A 81 -8.18 7.42 -2.81
CA ALA A 81 -9.36 8.22 -3.11
C ALA A 81 -10.66 7.42 -2.93
N ASP A 82 -10.71 6.18 -3.42
CA ASP A 82 -11.87 5.31 -3.29
C ASP A 82 -12.09 4.88 -1.84
N LEU A 83 -11.00 4.59 -1.12
CA LEU A 83 -11.06 4.30 0.31
C LEU A 83 -11.62 5.48 1.10
N CYS A 84 -11.12 6.69 0.85
CA CYS A 84 -11.59 7.89 1.52
C CYS A 84 -13.08 8.15 1.23
N ALA A 85 -13.50 8.02 -0.03
CA ALA A 85 -14.90 8.15 -0.42
C ALA A 85 -15.80 7.15 0.30
N GLU A 86 -15.36 5.90 0.47
CA GLU A 86 -16.11 4.86 1.21
C GLU A 86 -16.29 5.21 2.69
N PHE A 87 -15.38 5.97 3.29
CA PHE A 87 -15.45 6.36 4.70
C PHE A 87 -15.86 7.83 4.93
N ASP A 88 -16.44 8.47 3.91
CA ASP A 88 -16.87 9.88 3.94
C ASP A 88 -15.72 10.85 4.32
N ILE A 89 -14.50 10.54 3.89
CA ILE A 89 -13.29 11.35 4.07
C ILE A 89 -13.04 12.16 2.80
N ASP A 90 -12.87 13.48 2.95
CA ASP A 90 -12.52 14.38 1.85
C ASP A 90 -11.01 14.30 1.57
N PHE A 91 -10.62 13.42 0.64
CA PHE A 91 -9.21 13.21 0.30
C PHE A 91 -8.58 14.45 -0.35
N ASP A 92 -9.33 15.17 -1.19
CA ASP A 92 -8.84 16.39 -1.84
C ASP A 92 -8.53 17.47 -0.78
N ALA A 93 -9.41 17.65 0.20
CA ALA A 93 -9.17 18.57 1.31
C ALA A 93 -7.95 18.16 2.16
N LEU A 94 -7.74 16.86 2.38
CA LEU A 94 -6.54 16.36 3.07
C LEU A 94 -5.26 16.66 2.30
N VAL A 95 -5.28 16.43 0.98
CA VAL A 95 -4.14 16.75 0.11
C VAL A 95 -3.89 18.26 0.07
N GLU A 96 -4.93 19.09 0.00
CA GLU A 96 -4.79 20.56 0.04
C GLU A 96 -4.16 21.05 1.35
N ASP A 97 -4.63 20.56 2.51
CA ASP A 97 -4.05 20.89 3.82
C ASP A 97 -2.59 20.44 3.91
N TRP A 98 -2.30 19.23 3.41
CA TRP A 98 -0.96 18.68 3.35
C TRP A 98 0.00 19.50 2.47
N VAL A 99 -0.42 19.88 1.26
CA VAL A 99 0.35 20.74 0.35
C VAL A 99 0.57 22.13 0.94
N ALA A 100 -0.43 22.69 1.64
CA ALA A 100 -0.33 23.99 2.29
C ALA A 100 0.64 23.99 3.50
N GLY A 101 0.90 22.81 4.08
CA GLY A 101 1.80 22.60 5.20
C GLY A 101 3.24 22.25 4.79
N SER A 102 3.72 21.08 5.26
CA SER A 102 5.09 20.58 5.11
C SER A 102 5.33 19.83 3.79
N GLY A 103 4.29 19.22 3.21
CA GLY A 103 4.41 18.33 2.06
C GLY A 103 5.14 17.01 2.32
N ASP A 104 5.17 16.48 3.55
CA ASP A 104 5.75 15.16 3.84
C ASP A 104 4.70 14.04 3.71
N MET A 105 4.90 13.09 2.79
CA MET A 105 3.99 11.95 2.58
C MET A 105 3.72 11.13 3.85
N LEU A 106 4.66 11.11 4.80
CA LEU A 106 4.46 10.48 6.10
C LEU A 106 3.36 11.18 6.91
N ASP A 107 3.30 12.51 6.87
CA ASP A 107 2.25 13.28 7.55
C ASP A 107 0.86 12.93 6.98
N LEU A 108 0.74 12.74 5.66
CA LEU A 108 -0.52 12.35 5.03
C LEU A 108 -0.96 10.93 5.43
N SER A 109 -0.01 9.98 5.49
CA SER A 109 -0.27 8.63 5.97
C SER A 109 -0.75 8.64 7.42
N ASP A 110 -0.08 9.38 8.29
CA ASP A 110 -0.46 9.50 9.71
C ASP A 110 -1.87 10.08 9.86
N ARG A 111 -2.21 11.14 9.11
CA ARG A 111 -3.57 11.68 9.08
C ARG A 111 -4.62 10.67 8.65
N LEU A 112 -4.34 9.86 7.63
CA LEU A 112 -5.26 8.81 7.22
C LEU A 112 -5.46 7.76 8.32
N THR A 113 -4.41 7.41 9.09
CA THR A 113 -4.56 6.47 10.21
C THR A 113 -5.41 7.02 11.36
N GLU A 114 -5.43 8.34 11.57
CA GLU A 114 -6.28 8.99 12.59
C GLU A 114 -7.77 9.00 12.18
N LEU A 115 -8.05 9.05 10.88
CA LEU A 115 -9.40 9.20 10.34
C LEU A 115 -10.07 7.87 10.00
N LEU A 116 -9.29 6.86 9.63
CA LEU A 116 -9.79 5.54 9.29
C LEU A 116 -10.10 4.71 10.55
N PRO A 117 -11.09 3.79 10.47
CA PRO A 117 -11.30 2.83 11.54
C PRO A 117 -10.04 1.99 11.80
N ALA A 118 -9.69 1.75 13.07
CA ALA A 118 -8.48 1.01 13.44
C ALA A 118 -8.37 -0.38 12.78
N GLU A 119 -9.49 -1.07 12.56
CA GLU A 119 -9.49 -2.36 11.85
C GLU A 119 -9.10 -2.25 10.37
N VAL A 120 -9.41 -1.12 9.72
CA VAL A 120 -9.02 -0.83 8.34
C VAL A 120 -7.54 -0.49 8.27
N VAL A 121 -7.05 0.33 9.20
CA VAL A 121 -5.62 0.66 9.35
C VAL A 121 -4.78 -0.62 9.52
N ALA A 122 -5.20 -1.50 10.42
CA ALA A 122 -4.54 -2.79 10.65
C ALA A 122 -4.64 -3.70 9.41
N TYR A 123 -5.80 -3.75 8.75
CA TYR A 123 -6.02 -4.56 7.57
C TYR A 123 -5.13 -4.16 6.39
N LEU A 124 -4.96 -2.86 6.14
CA LEU A 124 -4.13 -2.31 5.06
C LEU A 124 -2.63 -2.29 5.41
N GLY A 125 -2.27 -2.60 6.65
CA GLY A 125 -0.89 -2.55 7.13
C GLY A 125 -0.34 -1.12 7.19
N MET A 126 -1.20 -0.15 7.53
CA MET A 126 -0.82 1.25 7.75
C MET A 126 -0.31 1.51 9.17
N ASP A 127 -0.46 0.54 10.07
CA ASP A 127 0.06 0.58 11.44
C ASP A 127 1.60 0.44 11.41
N LEU A 128 2.27 1.56 11.12
CA LEU A 128 3.73 1.70 11.11
C LEU A 128 4.15 2.35 12.44
N HIS A 129 4.17 1.56 13.51
CA HIS A 129 4.79 1.90 14.79
C HIS A 129 6.27 1.46 14.85
#